data_AF-A0A7X0G2N5-F1
#
_entry.id   AF-A0A7X0G2N5-F1
#
_cell.length_a   1.000
_cell.length_b   1.000
_cell.length_c   1.000
_cell.angle_alpha   90.00
_cell.angle_beta   90.00
_cell.angle_gamma   90.00
#
_symmetry.space_group_name_H-M   'P 1'
#
loop_
_entity.id
_entity.type
_entity.pdbx_description
1 polymer ?
#
loop_
_entity_poly.entity_id
_entity_poly.type
_entity_poly.pdbx_seq_one_letter_code
_entity_poly.pdbx_strand_id
1 'polypeptide(L)' 'MHWWNQQACEAAAEAQAADPSPGNLMAAAQVQALVSLAEALHRIAAALEARDDSEAALSTRSR' A
#
# COMPACT_ATOMS: atom_id res chain seq x y z
N MET A 1 0.92 7.50 4.76
CA MET A 1 0.70 6.77 3.49
C MET A 1 -0.53 7.21 2.70
N HIS A 2 -1.51 7.93 3.28
CA HIS A 2 -2.82 8.13 2.62
C HIS A 2 -2.88 9.06 1.39
N TRP A 3 -2.08 10.14 1.33
CA TRP A 3 -2.29 11.17 0.29
C TRP A 3 -1.80 10.75 -1.11
N TRP A 4 -0.67 10.05 -1.23
CA TRP A 4 -0.17 9.55 -2.52
C TRP A 4 -1.10 8.47 -3.07
N ASN A 5 -1.42 7.44 -2.28
CA ASN A 5 -2.25 6.31 -2.74
C ASN A 5 -3.60 6.81 -3.30
N GLN A 6 -4.21 7.76 -2.59
CA GLN A 6 -5.44 8.40 -3.04
C GLN A 6 -5.25 9.12 -4.38
N GLN A 7 -4.22 9.95 -4.51
CA GLN A 7 -3.94 10.68 -5.75
C GLN A 7 -3.70 9.75 -6.94
N ALA A 8 -3.03 8.61 -6.75
CA ALA A 8 -2.78 7.64 -7.81
C ALA A 8 -4.08 6.97 -8.29
N CYS A 9 -4.96 6.58 -7.37
CA CYS A 9 -6.27 6.02 -7.71
C CYS A 9 -7.18 7.06 -8.38
N GLU A 10 -7.20 8.30 -7.89
CA GLU A 10 -7.98 9.39 -8.47
C GLU A 10 -7.51 9.71 -9.89
N ALA A 11 -6.21 9.86 -10.12
CA ALA A 11 -5.66 10.11 -11.46
C ALA A 11 -5.97 8.96 -12.45
N ALA A 12 -5.93 7.72 -11.99
CA ALA A 12 -6.29 6.56 -12.80
C ALA A 12 -7.79 6.54 -13.15
N ALA A 13 -8.65 6.86 -12.18
CA ALA A 13 -10.10 6.95 -12.39
C ALA A 13 -10.47 8.11 -13.34
N GLU A 14 -9.80 9.25 -13.20
CA GLU A 14 -9.98 10.41 -14.08
C GLU A 14 -9.55 10.10 -15.53
N ALA A 15 -8.38 9.47 -15.71
CA ALA A 15 -7.90 9.08 -17.04
C ALA A 15 -8.85 8.04 -17.70
N GLN A 16 -9.35 7.08 -16.93
CA GLN A 16 -10.35 6.12 -17.38
C GLN A 16 -11.67 6.78 -17.77
N ALA A 17 -12.13 7.76 -16.98
CA ALA A 17 -13.37 8.49 -17.27
C ALA A 17 -13.23 9.36 -18.53
N ALA A 18 -12.04 9.90 -18.79
CA ALA A 18 -11.75 10.70 -19.98
C ALA A 18 -11.60 9.84 -21.25
N ASP A 19 -11.01 8.64 -21.15
CA ASP A 19 -10.92 7.67 -22.24
C ASP A 19 -11.05 6.22 -21.70
N PRO A 20 -12.21 5.56 -21.90
CA PRO A 20 -12.46 4.21 -21.43
C PRO A 20 -11.92 3.14 -22.39
N SER A 21 -10.79 3.40 -23.05
CA SER A 21 -10.13 2.40 -23.90
C SER A 21 -9.69 1.18 -23.07
N PRO A 22 -9.66 -0.04 -23.66
CA PRO A 22 -9.20 -1.23 -22.96
C PRO A 22 -7.81 -1.07 -22.31
N GLY A 23 -6.92 -0.28 -22.94
CA GLY A 23 -5.61 0.04 -22.39
C GLY A 23 -5.70 0.85 -21.09
N ASN A 24 -6.56 1.87 -21.03
CA ASN A 24 -6.76 2.67 -19.83
C ASN A 24 -7.46 1.91 -18.71
N LEU A 25 -8.42 1.04 -19.03
CA LEU A 25 -9.04 0.13 -18.05
C LEU A 25 -7.98 -0.76 -17.39
N MET A 26 -7.05 -1.29 -18.22
CA MET A 26 -5.97 -2.15 -17.74
C MET A 26 -4.94 -1.35 -16.92
N ALA A 27 -4.62 -0.12 -17.33
CA ALA A 27 -3.74 0.77 -16.57
C ALA A 27 -4.33 1.11 -15.20
N ALA A 28 -5.62 1.44 -15.12
CA ALA A 28 -6.30 1.73 -13.85
C ALA A 28 -6.31 0.51 -12.91
N ALA A 29 -6.57 -0.69 -13.45
CA ALA A 29 -6.51 -1.93 -12.70
C ALA A 29 -5.07 -2.22 -12.18
N GLN A 30 -4.05 -1.95 -12.98
CA GLN A 30 -2.64 -2.09 -12.56
C GLN A 30 -2.28 -1.12 -11.44
N VAL A 31 -2.71 0.14 -11.52
CA VAL A 31 -2.50 1.13 -10.45
C VAL A 31 -3.14 0.65 -9.15
N GLN A 32 -4.38 0.15 -9.20
CA GLN A 32 -5.07 -0.38 -8.02
C GLN A 32 -4.32 -1.57 -7.39
N ALA A 33 -3.79 -2.48 -8.22
CA ALA A 33 -3.02 -3.62 -7.77
C ALA A 33 -1.71 -3.20 -7.09
N LEU A 34 -0.98 -2.23 -7.66
CA LEU A 34 0.25 -1.70 -7.09
C LEU A 34 0.02 -1.00 -5.75
N VAL A 35 -1.06 -0.22 -5.64
CA VAL A 35 -1.46 0.42 -4.37
C VAL A 35 -1.77 -0.65 -3.31
N SER A 36 -2.54 -1.68 -3.67
CA SER A 36 -2.86 -2.80 -2.77
C SER A 36 -1.60 -3.55 -2.29
N LEU A 37 -0.64 -3.75 -3.20
CA LEU A 37 0.63 -4.39 -2.88
C LEU A 37 1.46 -3.54 -1.92
N ALA A 38 1.55 -2.23 -2.15
CA ALA A 38 2.27 -1.31 -1.27
C ALA A 38 1.67 -1.32 0.16
N GLU A 39 0.35 -1.36 0.27
CA GLU A 39 -0.34 -1.45 1.57
C GLU A 39 -0.12 -2.79 2.27
N ALA A 40 -0.07 -3.90 1.52
CA ALA A 40 0.28 -5.20 2.07
C ALA A 40 1.72 -5.21 2.61
N LEU A 41 2.67 -4.68 1.84
CA LEU A 41 4.08 -4.57 2.26
C LEU A 41 4.24 -3.69 3.49
N HIS A 42 3.51 -2.58 3.57
CA HIS A 42 3.52 -1.72 4.74
C HIS A 42 2.99 -2.43 5.99
N ARG A 43 1.88 -3.18 5.88
CA ARG A 43 1.35 -3.99 6.99
C ARG A 43 2.33 -5.07 7.44
N ILE A 44 3.02 -5.71 6.51
CA ILE A 44 4.06 -6.70 6.83
C ILE A 44 5.21 -6.03 7.58
N ALA A 45 5.73 -4.90 7.08
CA ALA A 45 6.79 -4.15 7.75
C ALA A 45 6.39 -3.74 9.17
N ALA A 46 5.21 -3.16 9.36
CA ALA A 46 4.69 -2.78 10.67
C ALA A 46 4.54 -3.97 11.63
N ALA A 47 4.12 -5.14 11.12
CA ALA A 47 4.02 -6.35 11.93
C ALA A 47 5.39 -6.91 12.33
N LEU A 48 6.42 -6.75 11.49
CA LEU A 48 7.80 -7.14 11.82
C LEU A 48 8.39 -6.19 12.86
N GLU A 49 8.23 -4.87 12.69
CA GLU A 49 8.67 -3.85 13.66
C GLU A 49 8.05 -4.09 15.05
N ALA A 50 6.74 -4.34 15.13
CA ALA A 50 6.07 -4.60 16.40
C ALA A 50 6.54 -5.88 17.12
N ARG A 51 7.02 -6.89 16.36
CA ARG A 51 7.59 -8.12 16.93
C ARG A 51 8.97 -7.87 17.51
N ASP A 52 9.82 -7.14 16.81
CA ASP A 52 11.16 -6.77 17.29
C ASP A 52 11.06 -5.95 18.60
N ASP A 53 10.14 -4.99 18.67
CA ASP A 53 9.89 -4.20 19.88
C ASP A 53 9.42 -5.07 21.06
N SER A 54 8.56 -6.05 20.78
CA SER A 54 8.05 -6.99 21.80
C SER A 54 9.16 -7.92 22.31
N GLU A 55 10.03 -8.39 21.43
CA GLU A 55 11.18 -9.26 21.79
C GLU A 55 12.24 -8.47 22.59
N ALA A 56 12.53 -7.22 22.19
CA ALA A 56 13.40 -6.32 22.94
C ALA A 56 12.87 -6.02 24.35
N ALA A 57 11.56 -5.77 24.49
CA ALA A 57 10.93 -5.50 25.78
C ALA A 57 10.99 -6.71 26.74
N LEU A 58 10.82 -7.93 26.21
CA LEU A 58 10.95 -9.16 26.99
C LEU A 58 12.40 -9.44 27.41
N SER A 59 13.36 -9.22 26.50
CA SER A 59 14.79 -9.41 26.77
C SER A 59 15.32 -8.46 27.86
N THR A 60 14.79 -7.23 27.92
CA THR A 60 15.18 -6.24 28.94
C THR A 60 14.61 -6.55 30.33
N ARG A 61 13.51 -7.31 30.41
CA ARG A 61 12.82 -7.63 31.67
C ARG A 61 13.32 -8.91 32.36
N SER A 62 14.11 -9.72 31.65
CA SER A 62 14.76 -10.92 32.18
C SER A 62 16.21 -10.69 32.66
N ARG A 63 16.72 -9.46 32.59
CA ARG A 63 17.98 -9.03 33.24
C ARG A 63 17.69 -8.27 34.53
#